data_AF-A0A812S064-F1
#
_entry.id   AF-A0A812S064-F1
#
_cell.length_a   1.000
_cell.length_b   1.000
_cell.length_c   1.000
_cell.angle_alpha   90.00
_cell.angle_beta   90.00
_cell.angle_gamma   90.00
#
_symmetry.space_group_name_H-M   'P 1'
#
loop_
_entity.id
_entity.type
_entity.pdbx_description
1 polymer ?
#
loop_
_entity_poly.entity_id
_entity_poly.type
_entity_poly.pdbx_seq_one_letter_code
_entity_poly.pdbx_strand_id
1 'polypeptide(L)'
;MVLCPDNIEEFSHFVPNLLEDEGWQVCHECPAGKLLKQSCPWGGHLVKLSCQNIPVNNLGDRFPLFVRPEARTGMLPELNEERFEVVKQLGAGEAWVMRDGDVYTRFFKLWHVFFSLKDKEDVSLDFLFPTGNEIVLNIVRHNYAELGDSVLFGRNPSRTYAGFAHARRQKEPGPVSISFTLTAHTVANWVSVPFQGVITSARALMDWYVNRPGMEEMRRLDHQFYVVLTIHSWPRGRPFLPVLEQSAGDIEDVTTIDAGRRQGLAFWGRYHPRMVGSSNFLLSEYLMLFLQKLGEHVDMYQSLDGKELQHYQCVVPHHEWQRVKDLFYNAYTLQKSAYRRANGGQAAPGMSEHAEPRFRTDRGLRLPQPYRPVLTTPRAPTLVVHNTFLELEEPEELGSGEFERTRSMSASPRSFHNKLVLAT
;
A
#
# COMPACT_ATOMS: atom_id res chain seq x y z
N MET A 1 -22.13 -3.85 -20.62
CA MET A 1 -22.31 -4.31 -19.23
C MET A 1 -21.05 -3.93 -18.48
N VAL A 2 -21.15 -3.11 -17.43
CA VAL A 2 -19.98 -2.74 -16.62
C VAL A 2 -19.57 -3.98 -15.81
N LEU A 3 -18.29 -4.34 -15.84
CA LEU A 3 -17.78 -5.46 -15.06
C LEU A 3 -17.79 -5.09 -13.57
N CYS A 4 -18.16 -6.04 -12.71
CA CYS A 4 -18.05 -5.87 -11.26
C CYS A 4 -16.58 -5.56 -10.91
N PRO A 5 -16.30 -4.53 -10.08
CA PRO A 5 -14.94 -4.13 -9.78
C PRO A 5 -14.13 -5.24 -9.08
N ASP A 6 -12.85 -5.34 -9.44
CA ASP A 6 -11.96 -6.38 -8.91
C ASP A 6 -11.16 -5.91 -7.68
N ASN A 7 -11.14 -4.60 -7.40
CA ASN A 7 -10.38 -3.97 -6.31
C ASN A 7 -11.03 -2.65 -5.86
N ILE A 8 -10.56 -2.09 -4.73
CA ILE A 8 -11.14 -0.87 -4.15
C ILE A 8 -10.92 0.37 -5.03
N GLU A 9 -9.84 0.42 -5.79
CA GLU A 9 -9.54 1.53 -6.68
C GLU A 9 -10.57 1.64 -7.80
N GLU A 10 -11.00 0.50 -8.36
CA GLU A 10 -12.11 0.44 -9.33
C GLU A 10 -13.46 0.77 -8.67
N PHE A 11 -13.74 0.26 -7.46
CA PHE A 11 -14.94 0.66 -6.72
C PHE A 11 -15.03 2.19 -6.55
N SER A 12 -13.92 2.82 -6.16
CA SER A 12 -13.85 4.28 -5.98
C SER A 12 -13.93 5.03 -7.30
N HIS A 13 -13.43 4.45 -8.40
CA HIS A 13 -13.57 5.01 -9.73
C HIS A 13 -15.05 5.06 -10.19
N PHE A 14 -15.78 3.97 -9.99
CA PHE A 14 -17.18 3.87 -10.40
C PHE A 14 -18.16 4.56 -9.44
N VAL A 15 -17.79 4.68 -8.16
CA VAL A 15 -18.61 5.32 -7.12
C VAL A 15 -17.74 6.34 -6.38
N PRO A 16 -17.61 7.58 -6.90
CA PRO A 16 -16.69 8.57 -6.33
C PRO A 16 -16.98 8.93 -4.85
N ASN A 17 -18.24 8.85 -4.45
CA ASN A 17 -18.72 9.11 -3.09
C ASN A 17 -18.74 7.85 -2.20
N LEU A 18 -18.01 6.78 -2.59
CA LEU A 18 -18.05 5.48 -1.91
C LEU A 18 -17.72 5.55 -0.42
N LEU A 19 -16.72 6.36 -0.06
CA LEU A 19 -16.22 6.48 1.31
C LEU A 19 -17.01 7.53 2.12
N GLU A 20 -17.67 8.46 1.43
CA GLU A 20 -18.48 9.50 2.03
C GLU A 20 -19.93 9.03 2.24
N ASP A 21 -20.67 9.69 3.12
CA ASP A 21 -22.13 9.46 3.25
C ASP A 21 -22.92 10.34 2.28
N GLU A 22 -22.30 11.39 1.72
CA GLU A 22 -22.91 12.27 0.74
C GLU A 22 -23.31 11.48 -0.52
N GLY A 23 -24.52 11.73 -1.05
CA GLY A 23 -25.06 11.01 -2.20
C GLY A 23 -25.66 9.63 -1.90
N TRP A 24 -25.53 9.11 -0.67
CA TRP A 24 -26.19 7.87 -0.27
C TRP A 24 -27.60 8.13 0.28
N GLN A 25 -28.53 7.22 -0.01
CA GLN A 25 -29.85 7.23 0.62
C GLN A 25 -29.79 6.57 2.00
N VAL A 26 -30.10 7.33 3.05
CA VAL A 26 -30.23 6.80 4.41
C VAL A 26 -31.50 5.95 4.51
N CYS A 27 -31.33 4.65 4.76
CA CYS A 27 -32.43 3.72 4.97
C CYS A 27 -32.85 3.64 6.44
N HIS A 28 -31.87 3.70 7.34
CA HIS A 28 -32.08 3.67 8.79
C HIS A 28 -30.89 4.29 9.50
N GLU A 29 -31.15 4.96 10.61
CA GLU A 29 -30.14 5.53 11.49
C GLU A 29 -30.51 5.25 12.94
N CYS A 30 -29.55 4.76 13.70
CA CYS A 30 -29.68 4.50 15.12
C CYS A 30 -28.36 4.81 15.83
N PRO A 31 -28.32 4.81 17.18
CA PRO A 31 -27.08 5.11 17.91
C PRO A 31 -25.88 4.20 17.56
N ALA A 32 -26.14 2.99 17.07
CA ALA A 32 -25.09 2.06 16.66
C ALA A 32 -24.46 2.39 15.30
N GLY A 33 -25.17 3.11 14.43
CA GLY A 33 -24.72 3.46 13.08
C GLY A 33 -25.86 3.73 12.09
N LYS A 34 -25.49 3.75 10.80
CA LYS A 34 -26.39 4.01 9.67
C LYS A 34 -26.39 2.85 8.69
N LEU A 35 -27.56 2.59 8.10
CA LEU A 35 -27.72 1.77 6.91
C LEU A 35 -28.00 2.70 5.73
N LEU A 36 -27.11 2.65 4.75
CA LEU A 36 -27.08 3.50 3.57
C LEU A 36 -27.26 2.62 2.32
N LYS A 37 -27.94 3.14 1.29
CA LYS A 37 -28.03 2.47 -0.01
C LYS A 37 -27.82 3.43 -1.18
N GLN A 38 -27.32 2.89 -2.28
CA GLN A 38 -27.22 3.59 -3.57
C GLN A 38 -27.39 2.59 -4.71
N SER A 39 -27.87 3.04 -5.87
CA SER A 39 -27.90 2.22 -7.08
C SER A 39 -26.47 1.90 -7.54
N CYS A 40 -26.24 0.64 -7.92
CA CYS A 40 -24.92 0.18 -8.32
C CYS A 40 -24.70 0.38 -9.83
N PRO A 41 -23.57 0.99 -10.29
CA PRO A 41 -23.33 1.23 -11.71
C PRO A 41 -23.27 -0.02 -12.59
N TRP A 42 -22.96 -1.18 -12.01
CA TRP A 42 -22.92 -2.48 -12.69
C TRP A 42 -24.14 -3.36 -12.40
N GLY A 43 -25.21 -2.78 -11.84
CA GLY A 43 -26.50 -3.45 -11.59
C GLY A 43 -26.74 -3.79 -10.11
N GLY A 44 -28.01 -3.75 -9.70
CA GLY A 44 -28.43 -3.93 -8.31
C GLY A 44 -28.19 -2.70 -7.44
N HIS A 45 -27.81 -2.92 -6.19
CA HIS A 45 -27.61 -1.91 -5.16
C HIS A 45 -26.29 -2.10 -4.44
N LEU A 46 -25.71 -0.99 -3.99
CA LEU A 46 -24.71 -0.96 -2.95
C LEU A 46 -25.39 -0.68 -1.63
N VAL A 47 -25.04 -1.44 -0.61
CA VAL A 47 -25.54 -1.26 0.76
C VAL A 47 -24.34 -1.05 1.67
N LYS A 48 -24.33 0.06 2.39
CA LYS A 48 -23.24 0.48 3.28
C LYS A 48 -23.74 0.55 4.72
N LEU A 49 -23.09 -0.18 5.62
CA LEU A 49 -23.25 -0.06 7.07
C LEU A 49 -22.16 0.83 7.61
N SER A 50 -22.51 2.02 8.10
CA SER A 50 -21.56 2.99 8.65
C SER A 50 -21.68 3.05 10.16
N CYS A 51 -20.66 2.56 10.87
CA CYS A 51 -20.56 2.62 12.32
C CYS A 51 -19.49 3.64 12.71
N GLN A 52 -19.83 4.51 13.66
CA GLN A 52 -18.93 5.58 14.14
C GLN A 52 -18.58 5.37 15.60
N ASN A 53 -17.57 6.09 16.11
CA ASN A 53 -17.20 6.03 17.51
C ASN A 53 -16.86 4.60 18.01
N ILE A 54 -16.22 3.77 17.19
CA ILE A 54 -15.75 2.44 17.62
C ILE A 54 -14.44 2.64 18.37
N PRO A 55 -14.35 2.27 19.67
CA PRO A 55 -13.09 2.36 20.41
C PRO A 55 -12.11 1.34 19.84
N VAL A 56 -10.83 1.70 19.72
CA VAL A 56 -9.79 0.75 19.32
C VAL A 56 -8.72 0.71 20.39
N ASN A 57 -8.58 -0.44 21.01
CA ASN A 57 -7.62 -0.66 22.07
C ASN A 57 -6.20 -0.68 21.50
N ASN A 58 -5.29 0.03 22.18
CA ASN A 58 -3.86 0.06 21.89
C ASN A 58 -3.51 0.39 20.43
N LEU A 59 -4.32 1.23 19.78
CA LEU A 59 -4.04 1.72 18.44
C LEU A 59 -2.98 2.83 18.51
N GLY A 60 -1.71 2.44 18.52
CA GLY A 60 -0.61 3.41 18.41
C GLY A 60 -0.72 4.25 17.12
N ASP A 61 -0.09 5.43 17.13
CA ASP A 61 -0.28 6.45 16.09
C ASP A 61 0.03 5.96 14.67
N ARG A 62 0.93 4.98 14.53
CA ARG A 62 1.41 4.50 13.21
C ARG A 62 0.83 3.16 12.77
N PHE A 63 0.00 2.52 13.59
CA PHE A 63 -0.49 1.18 13.26
C PHE A 63 -1.72 1.22 12.35
N PRO A 64 -1.73 0.40 11.29
CA PRO A 64 -2.91 0.26 10.46
C PRO A 64 -4.04 -0.41 11.24
N LEU A 65 -5.28 -0.09 10.87
CA LEU A 65 -6.47 -0.68 11.49
C LEU A 65 -6.65 -2.14 11.06
N PHE A 66 -6.52 -2.39 9.75
CA PHE A 66 -6.60 -3.74 9.18
C PHE A 66 -5.19 -4.29 8.95
N VAL A 67 -4.98 -5.49 9.48
CA VAL A 67 -3.72 -6.24 9.38
C VAL A 67 -3.68 -6.99 8.05
N ARG A 68 -2.54 -6.96 7.34
CA ARG A 68 -2.37 -7.67 6.06
C ARG A 68 -2.51 -9.18 6.21
N PRO A 69 -2.95 -9.90 5.15
CA PRO A 69 -3.13 -11.34 5.19
C PRO A 69 -1.90 -12.11 5.71
N GLU A 70 -0.73 -11.83 5.16
CA GLU A 70 0.53 -12.49 5.48
C GLU A 70 0.96 -12.31 6.94
N ALA A 71 0.68 -11.15 7.54
CA ALA A 71 0.98 -10.89 8.95
C ALA A 71 0.03 -11.66 9.89
N ARG A 72 -1.18 -11.96 9.44
CA ARG A 72 -2.18 -12.72 10.23
C ARG A 72 -1.84 -14.20 10.34
N THR A 73 -1.14 -14.77 9.35
CA THR A 73 -0.75 -16.20 9.35
C THR A 73 0.32 -16.52 10.39
N GLY A 74 1.14 -15.54 10.78
CA GLY A 74 2.18 -15.72 11.80
C GLY A 74 1.66 -15.82 13.24
N MET A 75 0.34 -15.79 13.45
CA MET A 75 -0.26 -15.82 14.77
C MET A 75 -0.22 -17.20 15.41
N LEU A 76 -0.08 -17.20 16.74
CA LEU A 76 -0.25 -18.39 17.56
C LEU A 76 -1.63 -19.03 17.30
N PRO A 77 -1.73 -20.35 17.07
CA PRO A 77 -2.99 -21.03 16.79
C PRO A 77 -4.10 -20.74 17.81
N GLU A 78 -3.73 -20.53 19.08
CA GLU A 78 -4.66 -20.23 20.18
C GLU A 78 -5.36 -18.88 20.03
N LEU A 79 -4.77 -17.95 19.28
CA LEU A 79 -5.32 -16.61 19.00
C LEU A 79 -6.03 -16.56 17.64
N ASN A 80 -5.95 -17.62 16.84
CA ASN A 80 -6.55 -17.71 15.52
C ASN A 80 -8.00 -18.23 15.60
N GLU A 81 -8.87 -17.50 16.30
CA GLU A 81 -10.30 -17.83 16.41
C GLU A 81 -10.99 -17.97 15.03
N GLU A 82 -10.48 -17.27 14.01
CA GLU A 82 -11.02 -17.30 12.64
C GLU A 82 -10.53 -18.46 11.78
N ARG A 83 -9.59 -19.27 12.29
CA ARG A 83 -8.91 -20.33 11.53
C ARG A 83 -8.44 -19.80 10.17
N PHE A 84 -7.85 -18.62 10.20
CA PHE A 84 -7.39 -17.91 9.02
C PHE A 84 -6.07 -18.51 8.52
N GLU A 85 -6.01 -18.86 7.25
CA GLU A 85 -4.83 -19.41 6.59
C GLU A 85 -4.60 -18.70 5.25
N VAL A 86 -3.34 -18.34 4.94
CA VAL A 86 -2.98 -17.85 3.61
C VAL A 86 -2.72 -19.06 2.71
N VAL A 87 -3.59 -19.25 1.71
CA VAL A 87 -3.48 -20.32 0.71
C VAL A 87 -2.44 -19.97 -0.34
N LYS A 88 -2.45 -18.71 -0.79
CA LYS A 88 -1.52 -18.21 -1.81
C LYS A 88 -1.30 -16.72 -1.67
N GLN A 89 -0.06 -16.31 -1.45
CA GLN A 89 0.34 -14.91 -1.53
C GLN A 89 0.36 -14.46 -3.00
N LEU A 90 -0.22 -13.28 -3.28
CA LEU A 90 -0.21 -12.68 -4.62
C LEU A 90 0.64 -11.41 -4.67
N GLY A 91 0.73 -10.68 -3.56
CA GLY A 91 1.54 -9.47 -3.42
C GLY A 91 1.50 -8.93 -1.99
N ALA A 92 2.24 -7.87 -1.68
CA ALA A 92 2.22 -7.28 -0.34
C ALA A 92 0.85 -6.67 -0.01
N GLY A 93 0.16 -7.27 0.97
CA GLY A 93 -1.22 -6.97 1.35
C GLY A 93 -2.29 -7.70 0.54
N GLU A 94 -1.93 -8.68 -0.30
CA GLU A 94 -2.87 -9.37 -1.19
C GLU A 94 -2.64 -10.89 -1.22
N ALA A 95 -3.66 -11.65 -0.85
CA ALA A 95 -3.59 -13.11 -0.81
C ALA A 95 -4.95 -13.79 -1.00
N TRP A 96 -4.92 -15.01 -1.53
CA TRP A 96 -6.01 -15.97 -1.34
C TRP A 96 -5.91 -16.56 0.06
N VAL A 97 -7.00 -16.50 0.81
CA VAL A 97 -7.03 -16.96 2.20
C VAL A 97 -8.17 -17.93 2.40
N MET A 98 -7.94 -18.95 3.20
CA MET A 98 -8.99 -19.82 3.71
C MET A 98 -9.46 -19.28 5.06
N ARG A 99 -10.77 -19.24 5.26
CA ARG A 99 -11.39 -18.85 6.52
C ARG A 99 -12.44 -19.87 6.91
N ASP A 100 -12.56 -20.13 8.21
CA ASP A 100 -13.72 -20.83 8.72
C ASP A 100 -14.89 -19.84 8.83
N GLY A 101 -16.00 -20.18 8.18
CA GLY A 101 -17.19 -19.35 8.14
C GLY A 101 -17.79 -19.09 9.53
N ASP A 102 -17.58 -19.97 10.52
CA ASP A 102 -18.35 -19.96 11.78
C ASP A 102 -18.31 -18.64 12.54
N VAL A 103 -17.16 -17.95 12.58
CA VAL A 103 -16.99 -16.69 13.32
C VAL A 103 -17.87 -15.57 12.76
N TYR A 104 -17.94 -15.46 11.44
CA TYR A 104 -18.69 -14.41 10.77
C TYR A 104 -20.12 -14.80 10.41
N THR A 105 -20.44 -16.09 10.57
CA THR A 105 -21.67 -16.71 10.10
C THR A 105 -22.91 -16.03 10.65
N ARG A 106 -22.93 -15.59 11.91
CA ARG A 106 -24.14 -14.96 12.50
C ARG A 106 -24.50 -13.65 11.81
N PHE A 107 -23.52 -12.77 11.60
CA PHE A 107 -23.74 -11.48 10.95
C PHE A 107 -24.09 -11.68 9.48
N PHE A 108 -23.36 -12.51 8.75
CA PHE A 108 -23.61 -12.72 7.33
C PHE A 108 -24.92 -13.46 7.05
N LYS A 109 -25.35 -14.39 7.93
CA LYS A 109 -26.70 -14.96 7.87
C LYS A 109 -27.78 -13.89 8.03
N LEU A 110 -27.63 -13.01 9.02
CA LEU A 110 -28.56 -11.90 9.23
C LEU A 110 -28.60 -10.97 8.01
N TRP A 111 -27.44 -10.60 7.48
CA TRP A 111 -27.32 -9.80 6.27
C TRP A 111 -28.04 -10.43 5.08
N HIS A 112 -27.80 -11.72 4.83
CA HIS A 112 -28.41 -12.45 3.73
C HIS A 112 -29.94 -12.45 3.80
N VAL A 113 -30.51 -12.64 4.99
CA VAL A 113 -31.97 -12.61 5.20
C VAL A 113 -32.59 -11.28 4.74
N PHE A 114 -31.86 -10.17 4.87
CA PHE A 114 -32.40 -8.83 4.53
C PHE A 114 -32.03 -8.34 3.13
N PHE A 115 -30.90 -8.76 2.57
CA PHE A 115 -30.34 -8.19 1.34
C PHE A 115 -30.15 -9.20 0.20
N SER A 116 -30.40 -10.48 0.43
CA SER A 116 -30.22 -11.57 -0.55
C SER A 116 -31.51 -12.34 -0.81
N LEU A 117 -32.68 -11.70 -0.67
CA LEU A 117 -33.94 -12.26 -1.17
C LEU A 117 -33.85 -12.32 -2.70
N LYS A 118 -33.43 -13.47 -3.24
CA LYS A 118 -33.42 -13.71 -4.68
C LYS A 118 -34.83 -13.57 -5.25
N ASP A 119 -34.86 -13.25 -6.54
CA ASP A 119 -36.02 -13.37 -7.39
C ASP A 119 -36.68 -14.75 -7.22
N LYS A 120 -38.02 -14.80 -7.28
CA LYS A 120 -38.86 -15.96 -6.93
C LYS A 120 -38.55 -17.26 -7.70
N GLU A 121 -37.70 -17.21 -8.72
CA GLU A 121 -37.37 -18.35 -9.59
C GLU A 121 -36.14 -19.14 -9.14
N ASP A 122 -35.35 -18.64 -8.18
CA ASP A 122 -34.19 -19.36 -7.67
C ASP A 122 -34.55 -20.08 -6.36
N VAL A 123 -35.03 -21.32 -6.50
CA VAL A 123 -35.65 -22.13 -5.44
C VAL A 123 -34.62 -22.61 -4.40
N SER A 124 -33.32 -22.41 -4.63
CA SER A 124 -32.32 -22.63 -3.59
C SER A 124 -32.14 -21.35 -2.76
N LEU A 125 -32.72 -21.36 -1.56
CA LEU A 125 -32.24 -20.57 -0.42
C LEU A 125 -30.86 -21.11 0.03
N ASP A 126 -29.96 -21.39 -0.91
CA ASP A 126 -28.57 -21.66 -0.59
C ASP A 126 -28.04 -20.36 -0.03
N PHE A 127 -27.92 -20.30 1.29
CA PHE A 127 -27.30 -19.20 1.99
C PHE A 127 -25.94 -18.96 1.31
N LEU A 128 -25.82 -17.86 0.55
CA LEU A 128 -24.65 -17.57 -0.30
C LEU A 128 -23.36 -17.27 0.49
N PHE A 129 -23.42 -17.40 1.82
CA PHE A 129 -22.27 -17.37 2.70
C PHE A 129 -21.92 -18.80 3.12
N PRO A 130 -20.72 -19.28 2.79
CA PRO A 130 -20.32 -20.64 3.10
C PRO A 130 -20.45 -20.95 4.58
N THR A 131 -21.14 -22.04 4.88
CA THR A 131 -21.22 -22.65 6.21
C THR A 131 -20.04 -23.58 6.46
N GLY A 132 -18.85 -23.21 5.97
CA GLY A 132 -17.63 -24.00 6.05
C GLY A 132 -16.42 -23.22 5.56
N ASN A 133 -15.34 -23.96 5.28
CA ASN A 133 -14.09 -23.37 4.82
C ASN A 133 -14.26 -22.72 3.44
N GLU A 134 -13.94 -21.44 3.34
CA GLU A 134 -14.06 -20.67 2.12
C GLU A 134 -12.73 -20.05 1.73
N ILE A 135 -12.40 -20.12 0.44
CA ILE A 135 -11.28 -19.39 -0.14
C ILE A 135 -11.77 -18.02 -0.61
N VAL A 136 -11.22 -16.95 -0.04
CA VAL A 136 -11.57 -15.56 -0.35
C VAL A 136 -10.32 -14.80 -0.76
N LEU A 137 -10.41 -13.97 -1.79
CA LEU A 137 -9.37 -12.99 -2.10
C LEU A 137 -9.45 -11.88 -1.06
N ASN A 138 -8.39 -11.71 -0.27
CA ASN A 138 -8.27 -10.59 0.66
C ASN A 138 -7.21 -9.62 0.20
N ILE A 139 -7.60 -8.36 0.18
CA ILE A 139 -6.78 -7.25 -0.25
C ILE A 139 -6.83 -6.18 0.83
N VAL A 140 -5.68 -5.85 1.40
CA VAL A 140 -5.54 -4.77 2.38
C VAL A 140 -4.84 -3.59 1.74
N ARG A 141 -5.35 -2.40 2.04
CA ARG A 141 -4.73 -1.11 1.68
C ARG A 141 -4.54 -0.30 2.94
N HIS A 142 -3.32 0.18 3.16
CA HIS A 142 -3.03 1.17 4.19
C HIS A 142 -2.91 2.56 3.56
N ASN A 143 -3.27 3.58 4.33
CA ASN A 143 -3.25 4.97 3.89
C ASN A 143 -4.01 5.16 2.56
N TYR A 144 -5.23 4.61 2.51
CA TYR A 144 -6.11 4.69 1.35
C TYR A 144 -7.58 4.85 1.78
N ALA A 145 -8.35 5.80 1.23
CA ALA A 145 -7.93 6.77 0.20
C ALA A 145 -7.05 7.90 0.77
N GLU A 146 -7.14 8.16 2.08
CA GLU A 146 -6.41 9.21 2.79
C GLU A 146 -5.34 8.62 3.73
N LEU A 147 -4.40 9.45 4.18
CA LEU A 147 -3.41 9.06 5.17
C LEU A 147 -4.11 8.69 6.49
N GLY A 148 -3.76 7.53 7.07
CA GLY A 148 -4.40 7.00 8.28
C GLY A 148 -5.64 6.13 8.03
N ASP A 149 -6.21 6.14 6.82
CA ASP A 149 -7.30 5.23 6.46
C ASP A 149 -6.77 3.80 6.20
N SER A 150 -7.63 2.81 6.38
CA SER A 150 -7.34 1.42 6.03
C SER A 150 -8.55 0.78 5.34
N VAL A 151 -8.31 -0.01 4.29
CA VAL A 151 -9.34 -0.76 3.60
C VAL A 151 -9.01 -2.25 3.61
N LEU A 152 -10.02 -3.07 3.88
CA LEU A 152 -10.01 -4.51 3.73
C LEU A 152 -11.07 -4.88 2.69
N PHE A 153 -10.64 -5.30 1.51
CA PHE A 153 -11.51 -5.81 0.45
C PHE A 153 -11.52 -7.34 0.47
N GLY A 154 -12.70 -7.91 0.29
CA GLY A 154 -12.95 -9.34 0.27
C GLY A 154 -13.81 -9.74 -0.92
N ARG A 155 -13.39 -10.79 -1.64
CA ARG A 155 -14.15 -11.34 -2.76
C ARG A 155 -14.05 -12.86 -2.84
N ASN A 156 -15.19 -13.53 -2.97
CA ASN A 156 -15.21 -14.96 -3.27
C ASN A 156 -14.91 -15.20 -4.78
N PRO A 157 -14.11 -16.23 -5.15
CA PRO A 157 -13.80 -16.57 -6.55
C PRO A 157 -15.03 -16.85 -7.44
N SER A 158 -16.07 -17.48 -6.88
CA SER A 158 -17.37 -17.71 -7.52
C SER A 158 -18.18 -16.42 -7.74
N ARG A 159 -17.70 -15.27 -7.22
CA ARG A 159 -18.31 -13.93 -7.34
C ARG A 159 -19.72 -13.84 -6.75
N THR A 160 -20.07 -14.76 -5.85
CA THR A 160 -21.36 -14.72 -5.12
C THR A 160 -21.49 -13.46 -4.27
N TYR A 161 -20.37 -12.94 -3.76
CA TYR A 161 -20.33 -11.66 -3.07
C TYR A 161 -18.96 -10.99 -3.20
N ALA A 162 -18.99 -9.66 -3.18
CA ALA A 162 -17.83 -8.79 -3.10
C ALA A 162 -18.18 -7.58 -2.23
N GLY A 163 -17.19 -7.12 -1.48
CA GLY A 163 -17.31 -5.89 -0.71
C GLY A 163 -16.04 -5.54 0.02
N PHE A 164 -16.13 -4.50 0.83
CA PHE A 164 -14.98 -4.02 1.59
C PHE A 164 -15.42 -3.39 2.90
N ALA A 165 -14.51 -3.43 3.87
CA ALA A 165 -14.53 -2.59 5.05
C ALA A 165 -13.56 -1.43 4.83
N HIS A 166 -14.00 -0.20 5.08
CA HIS A 166 -13.17 0.99 5.14
C HIS A 166 -13.17 1.50 6.58
N ALA A 167 -12.00 1.80 7.10
CA ALA A 167 -11.83 2.29 8.46
C ALA A 167 -11.05 3.61 8.45
N ARG A 168 -11.59 4.60 9.16
CA ARG A 168 -11.06 5.97 9.27
C ARG A 168 -10.93 6.39 10.72
N ARG A 169 -9.81 6.99 11.08
CA ARG A 169 -9.62 7.62 12.40
C ARG A 169 -10.37 8.95 12.43
N GLN A 170 -11.19 9.16 13.46
CA GLN A 170 -11.96 10.42 13.58
C GLN A 170 -11.15 11.53 14.26
N LYS A 171 -10.31 11.18 15.24
CA LYS A 171 -9.35 12.04 15.94
C LYS A 171 -8.16 11.20 16.40
N GLU A 172 -6.98 11.79 16.55
CA GLU A 172 -5.79 11.12 17.11
C GLU A 172 -5.48 11.63 18.52
N PRO A 173 -5.28 10.73 19.52
CA PRO A 173 -5.80 9.35 19.59
C PRO A 173 -7.32 9.37 19.75
N GLY A 174 -8.05 8.43 19.15
CA GLY A 174 -9.50 8.51 19.17
C GLY A 174 -10.23 7.36 18.50
N PRO A 175 -11.57 7.40 18.55
CA PRO A 175 -12.37 6.34 18.00
C PRO A 175 -12.30 6.33 16.47
N VAL A 176 -12.69 5.20 15.89
CA VAL A 176 -12.68 4.98 14.46
C VAL A 176 -14.09 4.87 13.92
N SER A 177 -14.27 5.30 12.68
CA SER A 177 -15.44 4.95 11.88
C SER A 177 -15.09 3.77 11.00
N ILE A 178 -15.95 2.77 10.98
CA ILE A 178 -15.82 1.61 10.08
C ILE A 178 -17.10 1.53 9.25
N SER A 179 -16.92 1.55 7.94
CA SER A 179 -17.98 1.35 6.96
C SER A 179 -17.80 0.00 6.28
N PHE A 180 -18.86 -0.79 6.19
CA PHE A 180 -18.88 -2.05 5.46
C PHE A 180 -19.83 -1.94 4.28
N THR A 181 -19.31 -2.08 3.07
CA THR A 181 -20.08 -1.92 1.83
C THR A 181 -20.13 -3.24 1.08
N LEU A 182 -21.34 -3.67 0.73
CA LEU A 182 -21.60 -4.89 -0.02
C LEU A 182 -22.47 -4.60 -1.24
N THR A 183 -22.34 -5.47 -2.24
CA THR A 183 -23.25 -5.54 -3.38
C THR A 183 -24.48 -6.38 -3.02
N ALA A 184 -25.66 -5.94 -3.44
CA ALA A 184 -26.93 -6.62 -3.22
C ALA A 184 -27.82 -6.51 -4.47
N HIS A 185 -28.54 -7.57 -4.83
CA HIS A 185 -29.43 -7.54 -6.00
C HIS A 185 -30.69 -6.70 -5.74
N THR A 186 -31.25 -6.83 -4.54
CA THR A 186 -32.49 -6.16 -4.13
C THR A 186 -32.37 -5.66 -2.70
N VAL A 187 -32.95 -4.50 -2.40
CA VAL A 187 -33.09 -4.01 -1.02
C VAL A 187 -34.57 -3.88 -0.70
N ALA A 188 -35.07 -4.71 0.21
CA ALA A 188 -36.47 -4.65 0.62
C ALA A 188 -36.78 -3.32 1.33
N ASN A 189 -37.74 -2.55 0.79
CA ASN A 189 -38.12 -1.25 1.35
C ASN A 189 -39.02 -1.35 2.61
N TRP A 190 -39.52 -2.54 2.96
CA TRP A 190 -40.58 -2.73 3.96
C TRP A 190 -40.10 -3.09 5.38
N VAL A 191 -38.79 -3.17 5.64
CA VAL A 191 -38.22 -3.70 6.90
C VAL A 191 -37.39 -2.68 7.67
N SER A 192 -38.02 -1.67 8.27
CA SER A 192 -37.30 -0.69 9.11
C SER A 192 -36.85 -1.25 10.47
N VAL A 193 -37.69 -2.08 11.12
CA VAL A 193 -37.43 -2.61 12.48
C VAL A 193 -36.21 -3.54 12.53
N PRO A 194 -36.00 -4.48 11.58
CA PRO A 194 -34.85 -5.38 11.64
C PRO A 194 -33.50 -4.71 11.34
N PHE A 195 -33.49 -3.54 10.68
CA PHE A 195 -32.25 -2.83 10.36
C PHE A 195 -31.48 -2.41 11.60
N GLN A 196 -32.16 -2.06 12.70
CA GLN A 196 -31.46 -1.79 13.96
C GLN A 196 -30.67 -3.02 14.44
N GLY A 197 -31.25 -4.21 14.33
CA GLY A 197 -30.57 -5.47 14.69
C GLY A 197 -29.36 -5.75 13.81
N VAL A 198 -29.47 -5.49 12.50
CA VAL A 198 -28.36 -5.60 11.55
C VAL A 198 -27.23 -4.64 11.89
N ILE A 199 -27.53 -3.35 12.09
CA ILE A 199 -26.53 -2.33 12.39
C ILE A 199 -25.85 -2.62 13.74
N THR A 200 -26.62 -3.05 14.75
CA THR A 200 -26.07 -3.40 16.06
C THR A 200 -25.14 -4.60 15.97
N SER A 201 -25.53 -5.63 15.21
CA SER A 201 -24.71 -6.81 14.97
C SER A 201 -23.44 -6.46 14.19
N ALA A 202 -23.54 -5.59 13.19
CA ALA A 202 -22.38 -5.13 12.42
C ALA A 202 -21.39 -4.37 13.29
N ARG A 203 -21.90 -3.45 14.13
CA ARG A 203 -21.08 -2.71 15.09
C ARG A 203 -20.34 -3.65 16.03
N ALA A 204 -21.03 -4.64 16.59
CA ALA A 204 -20.43 -5.62 17.49
C ALA A 204 -19.34 -6.45 16.78
N LEU A 205 -19.58 -6.85 15.53
CA LEU A 205 -18.60 -7.55 14.70
C LEU A 205 -17.36 -6.67 14.42
N MET A 206 -17.58 -5.41 14.05
CA MET A 206 -16.48 -4.47 13.76
C MET A 206 -15.65 -4.18 15.01
N ASP A 207 -16.31 -3.97 16.16
CA ASP A 207 -15.67 -3.77 17.46
C ASP A 207 -14.85 -5.00 17.86
N TRP A 208 -15.43 -6.20 17.80
CA TRP A 208 -14.71 -7.44 18.03
C TRP A 208 -13.52 -7.58 17.08
N TYR A 209 -13.69 -7.37 15.78
CA TYR A 209 -12.62 -7.56 14.80
C TYR A 209 -11.38 -6.69 15.10
N VAL A 210 -11.59 -5.42 15.44
CA VAL A 210 -10.49 -4.49 15.73
C VAL A 210 -9.95 -4.60 17.16
N ASN A 211 -10.66 -5.27 18.07
CA ASN A 211 -10.27 -5.41 19.48
C ASN A 211 -10.05 -6.85 19.94
N ARG A 212 -10.10 -7.84 19.03
CA ARG A 212 -9.95 -9.26 19.38
C ARG A 212 -8.59 -9.57 20.03
N PRO A 213 -8.49 -10.66 20.81
CA PRO A 213 -7.23 -11.09 21.41
C PRO A 213 -6.09 -11.16 20.39
N GLY A 214 -4.92 -10.63 20.76
CA GLY A 214 -3.74 -10.62 19.89
C GLY A 214 -3.73 -9.58 18.77
N MET A 215 -4.78 -8.75 18.62
CA MET A 215 -4.83 -7.75 17.53
C MET A 215 -3.74 -6.68 17.61
N GLU A 216 -3.34 -6.27 18.82
CA GLU A 216 -2.21 -5.36 19.02
C GLU A 216 -0.90 -5.97 18.49
N GLU A 217 -0.64 -7.22 18.85
CA GLU A 217 0.56 -7.95 18.40
C GLU A 217 0.52 -8.17 16.89
N MET A 218 -0.64 -8.50 16.31
CA MET A 218 -0.82 -8.58 14.86
C MET A 218 -0.46 -7.27 14.15
N ARG A 219 -0.90 -6.12 14.67
CA ARG A 219 -0.57 -4.80 14.10
C ARG A 219 0.93 -4.50 14.21
N ARG A 220 1.54 -4.89 15.32
CA ARG A 220 2.99 -4.73 15.54
C ARG A 220 3.80 -5.56 14.54
N LEU A 221 3.44 -6.83 14.37
CA LEU A 221 4.04 -7.74 13.40
C LEU A 221 3.83 -7.25 11.97
N ASP A 222 2.61 -6.79 11.65
CA ASP A 222 2.27 -6.22 10.35
C ASP A 222 3.16 -5.04 10.00
N HIS A 223 3.33 -4.09 10.91
CA HIS A 223 4.19 -2.92 10.70
C HIS A 223 5.65 -3.29 10.40
N GLN A 224 6.12 -4.42 10.94
CA GLN A 224 7.48 -4.91 10.78
C GLN A 224 7.63 -5.97 9.68
N PHE A 225 6.52 -6.38 9.06
CA PHE A 225 6.50 -7.56 8.18
C PHE A 225 7.37 -7.36 6.93
N TYR A 226 7.41 -6.16 6.38
CA TYR A 226 8.19 -5.83 5.19
C TYR A 226 9.34 -4.89 5.51
N VAL A 227 10.45 -5.08 4.79
CA VAL A 227 11.54 -4.11 4.71
C VAL A 227 11.49 -3.46 3.33
N VAL A 228 11.43 -2.14 3.29
CA VAL A 228 11.61 -1.37 2.06
C VAL A 228 13.09 -1.21 1.81
N LEU A 229 13.56 -1.73 0.67
CA LEU A 229 14.93 -1.57 0.19
C LEU A 229 14.97 -0.44 -0.83
N THR A 230 16.01 0.36 -0.78
CA THR A 230 16.26 1.45 -1.74
C THR A 230 17.68 1.35 -2.23
N ILE A 231 17.85 1.26 -3.54
CA ILE A 231 19.16 1.41 -4.17
C ILE A 231 19.36 2.89 -4.51
N HIS A 232 20.57 3.40 -4.35
CA HIS A 232 20.90 4.79 -4.68
C HIS A 232 22.26 4.91 -5.38
N SER A 233 22.50 6.05 -6.03
CA SER A 233 23.84 6.46 -6.50
C SER A 233 24.52 5.54 -7.54
N TRP A 234 23.99 5.46 -8.77
CA TRP A 234 24.68 4.81 -9.91
C TRP A 234 24.94 5.76 -11.09
N PRO A 235 25.81 6.78 -10.93
CA PRO A 235 25.99 7.84 -11.93
C PRO A 235 26.61 7.38 -13.25
N ARG A 236 27.14 6.15 -13.32
CA ARG A 236 27.89 5.60 -14.47
C ARG A 236 27.21 4.34 -15.02
N GLY A 237 25.87 4.35 -15.00
CA GLY A 237 25.04 3.28 -15.54
C GLY A 237 24.58 2.27 -14.49
N ARG A 238 23.89 1.23 -14.96
CA ARG A 238 23.20 0.25 -14.11
C ARG A 238 24.16 -0.56 -13.24
N PRO A 239 23.69 -1.08 -12.08
CA PRO A 239 24.48 -1.94 -11.20
C PRO A 239 24.88 -3.25 -11.88
N PHE A 240 25.81 -3.98 -11.27
CA PHE A 240 26.35 -5.22 -11.82
C PHE A 240 25.76 -6.44 -11.12
N LEU A 241 25.65 -7.54 -11.86
CA LEU A 241 25.28 -8.86 -11.36
C LEU A 241 26.49 -9.79 -11.32
N PRO A 242 26.54 -10.75 -10.39
CA PRO A 242 27.49 -11.85 -10.45
C PRO A 242 27.32 -12.65 -11.74
N VAL A 243 28.44 -13.03 -12.35
CA VAL A 243 28.49 -13.85 -13.56
C VAL A 243 29.24 -15.14 -13.27
N LEU A 244 28.65 -16.27 -13.64
CA LEU A 244 29.33 -17.56 -13.59
C LEU A 244 30.44 -17.57 -14.64
N GLU A 245 31.62 -18.07 -14.27
CA GLU A 245 32.78 -18.12 -15.17
C GLU A 245 32.46 -18.80 -16.51
N GLN A 246 31.65 -19.85 -16.49
CA GLN A 246 31.20 -20.58 -17.68
C GLN A 246 30.36 -19.72 -18.64
N SER A 247 29.67 -18.69 -18.13
CA SER A 247 28.80 -17.80 -18.90
C SER A 247 29.45 -16.45 -19.18
N ALA A 248 30.70 -16.23 -18.77
CA ALA A 248 31.36 -14.94 -18.92
C ALA A 248 31.60 -14.54 -20.40
N GLY A 249 31.70 -15.52 -21.30
CA GLY A 249 31.87 -15.27 -22.74
C GLY A 249 30.64 -14.69 -23.44
N ASP A 250 29.44 -14.90 -22.87
CA ASP A 250 28.17 -14.53 -23.50
C ASP A 250 27.64 -13.15 -23.06
N ILE A 251 28.27 -12.55 -22.04
CA ILE A 251 27.81 -11.30 -21.43
C ILE A 251 28.71 -10.14 -21.87
N GLU A 252 28.09 -9.10 -22.42
CA GLU A 252 28.76 -7.83 -22.73
C GLU A 252 29.17 -7.12 -21.42
N ASP A 253 30.29 -6.38 -21.43
CA ASP A 253 30.79 -5.59 -20.30
C ASP A 253 31.11 -6.38 -19.01
N VAL A 254 31.72 -7.57 -19.13
CA VAL A 254 32.19 -8.31 -17.95
C VAL A 254 33.44 -7.66 -17.36
N THR A 255 33.41 -7.44 -16.05
CA THR A 255 34.53 -6.94 -15.25
C THR A 255 35.03 -8.02 -14.31
N THR A 256 36.34 -8.22 -14.29
CA THR A 256 37.00 -9.18 -13.40
C THR A 256 37.66 -8.49 -12.20
N ILE A 257 37.44 -9.03 -11.00
CA ILE A 257 38.11 -8.62 -9.77
C ILE A 257 38.75 -9.81 -9.05
N ASP A 258 40.02 -9.68 -8.67
CA ASP A 258 40.73 -10.77 -7.98
C ASP A 258 40.22 -11.01 -6.55
N ALA A 259 39.72 -9.95 -5.88
CA ALA A 259 39.17 -10.02 -4.54
C ALA A 259 38.00 -11.02 -4.41
N GLY A 260 37.25 -11.24 -5.49
CA GLY A 260 36.11 -12.15 -5.49
C GLY A 260 36.46 -13.61 -5.81
N ARG A 261 37.69 -13.93 -6.24
CA ARG A 261 38.04 -15.30 -6.69
C ARG A 261 37.80 -16.37 -5.64
N ARG A 262 38.14 -16.09 -4.38
CA ARG A 262 37.96 -17.05 -3.27
C ARG A 262 36.50 -17.39 -2.99
N GLN A 263 35.57 -16.52 -3.38
CA GLN A 263 34.13 -16.69 -3.18
C GLN A 263 33.41 -17.10 -4.47
N GLY A 264 34.13 -17.38 -5.56
CA GLY A 264 33.52 -17.63 -6.87
C GLY A 264 32.87 -16.40 -7.52
N LEU A 265 33.16 -15.20 -7.01
CA LEU A 265 32.56 -13.93 -7.44
C LEU A 265 33.59 -13.05 -8.19
N ALA A 266 34.38 -13.68 -9.05
CA ALA A 266 35.43 -12.98 -9.78
C ALA A 266 34.88 -12.14 -10.96
N PHE A 267 33.76 -12.55 -11.55
CA PHE A 267 33.21 -11.96 -12.77
C PHE A 267 31.89 -11.24 -12.49
N TRP A 268 31.76 -10.03 -13.05
CA TRP A 268 30.61 -9.16 -12.84
C TRP A 268 30.16 -8.54 -14.15
N GLY A 269 28.91 -8.72 -14.52
CA GLY A 269 28.32 -8.18 -15.76
C GLY A 269 27.32 -7.07 -15.46
N ARG A 270 27.15 -6.13 -16.38
CA ARG A 270 26.17 -5.04 -16.20
C ARG A 270 24.74 -5.58 -16.26
N TYR A 271 23.89 -5.15 -15.33
CA TYR A 271 22.47 -5.49 -15.39
C TYR A 271 21.76 -4.80 -16.55
N HIS A 272 20.96 -5.56 -17.29
CA HIS A 272 20.02 -5.05 -18.28
C HIS A 272 18.61 -5.59 -18.02
N PRO A 273 17.55 -4.75 -18.00
CA PRO A 273 16.16 -5.19 -17.85
C PRO A 273 15.72 -6.29 -18.82
N ARG A 274 16.30 -6.32 -20.03
CA ARG A 274 16.06 -7.39 -21.02
C ARG A 274 16.38 -8.80 -20.49
N MET A 275 17.25 -8.92 -19.48
CA MET A 275 17.61 -10.20 -18.86
C MET A 275 16.42 -10.86 -18.13
N VAL A 276 15.43 -10.07 -17.73
CA VAL A 276 14.20 -10.51 -17.06
C VAL A 276 12.95 -10.21 -17.89
N GLY A 277 13.11 -9.85 -19.16
CA GLY A 277 11.99 -9.50 -20.04
C GLY A 277 11.38 -8.12 -19.82
N SER A 278 12.02 -7.27 -19.00
CA SER A 278 11.51 -5.93 -18.67
C SER A 278 12.13 -4.84 -19.54
N SER A 279 11.37 -3.75 -19.74
CA SER A 279 11.82 -2.58 -20.49
C SER A 279 12.56 -1.57 -19.62
N ASN A 280 12.20 -1.51 -18.33
CA ASN A 280 12.71 -0.55 -17.36
C ASN A 280 13.46 -1.26 -16.23
N PHE A 281 14.36 -0.53 -15.57
CA PHE A 281 14.98 -1.03 -14.34
C PHE A 281 13.92 -1.12 -13.25
N LEU A 282 13.81 -2.26 -12.57
CA LEU A 282 13.07 -2.41 -11.33
C LEU A 282 14.00 -3.03 -10.29
N LEU A 283 14.04 -2.47 -9.09
CA LEU A 283 14.93 -2.96 -8.03
C LEU A 283 14.59 -4.40 -7.63
N SER A 284 13.30 -4.72 -7.53
CA SER A 284 12.81 -6.07 -7.22
C SER A 284 13.42 -7.12 -8.15
N GLU A 285 13.31 -6.91 -9.47
CA GLU A 285 13.86 -7.81 -10.48
C GLU A 285 15.39 -7.93 -10.42
N TYR A 286 16.08 -6.80 -10.26
CA TYR A 286 17.55 -6.79 -10.15
C TYR A 286 18.00 -7.60 -8.93
N LEU A 287 17.37 -7.40 -7.77
CA LEU A 287 17.76 -8.09 -6.54
C LEU A 287 17.37 -9.57 -6.54
N MET A 288 16.21 -9.92 -7.12
CA MET A 288 15.84 -11.33 -7.33
C MET A 288 16.89 -12.03 -8.19
N LEU A 289 17.28 -11.44 -9.32
CA LEU A 289 18.31 -12.02 -10.19
C LEU A 289 19.69 -12.03 -9.51
N PHE A 290 20.03 -11.00 -8.74
CA PHE A 290 21.27 -10.94 -7.97
C PHE A 290 21.37 -12.09 -6.97
N LEU A 291 20.32 -12.29 -6.14
CA LEU A 291 20.27 -13.37 -5.15
C LEU A 291 20.20 -14.75 -5.81
N GLN A 292 19.45 -14.88 -6.91
CA GLN A 292 19.40 -16.13 -7.68
C GLN A 292 20.80 -16.54 -8.17
N LYS A 293 21.63 -15.59 -8.61
CA LYS A 293 23.02 -15.85 -9.00
C LYS A 293 23.91 -16.24 -7.81
N LEU A 294 23.50 -15.93 -6.59
CA LEU A 294 24.14 -16.40 -5.35
C LEU A 294 23.54 -17.72 -4.82
N GLY A 295 22.57 -18.31 -5.53
CA GLY A 295 21.90 -19.55 -5.12
C GLY A 295 20.73 -19.36 -4.16
N GLU A 296 20.26 -18.12 -3.98
CA GLU A 296 19.15 -17.79 -3.08
C GLU A 296 17.88 -17.41 -3.84
N HIS A 297 16.73 -17.79 -3.29
CA HIS A 297 15.41 -17.34 -3.76
C HIS A 297 14.72 -16.55 -2.65
N VAL A 298 14.28 -15.34 -2.97
CA VAL A 298 13.61 -14.42 -2.06
C VAL A 298 12.53 -13.69 -2.84
N ASP A 299 11.32 -13.66 -2.29
CA ASP A 299 10.21 -12.98 -2.93
C ASP A 299 10.32 -11.48 -2.71
N MET A 300 10.39 -10.73 -3.80
CA MET A 300 10.48 -9.27 -3.78
C MET A 300 9.35 -8.68 -4.58
N TYR A 301 8.73 -7.64 -4.03
CA TYR A 301 7.56 -7.01 -4.62
C TYR A 301 7.89 -5.58 -5.04
N GLN A 302 7.40 -5.21 -6.23
CA GLN A 302 7.49 -3.83 -6.73
C GLN A 302 6.31 -2.95 -6.26
N SER A 303 5.40 -3.52 -5.49
CA SER A 303 4.23 -2.82 -4.93
C SER A 303 4.09 -3.12 -3.45
N LEU A 304 3.58 -2.14 -2.71
CA LEU A 304 3.21 -2.26 -1.31
C LEU A 304 1.79 -1.72 -1.15
N ASP A 305 0.91 -2.50 -0.55
CA ASP A 305 -0.50 -2.13 -0.33
C ASP A 305 -1.17 -1.69 -1.64
N GLY A 306 -0.96 -2.45 -2.72
CA GLY A 306 -1.50 -2.19 -4.06
C GLY A 306 -0.94 -0.97 -4.81
N LYS A 307 -0.04 -0.20 -4.20
CA LYS A 307 0.60 0.96 -4.82
C LYS A 307 1.99 0.57 -5.33
N GLU A 308 2.28 0.88 -6.59
CA GLU A 308 3.61 0.67 -7.16
C GLU A 308 4.65 1.56 -6.49
N LEU A 309 5.76 0.98 -6.07
CA LEU A 309 6.93 1.69 -5.57
C LEU A 309 7.74 2.29 -6.72
N GLN A 310 8.51 3.33 -6.42
CA GLN A 310 9.51 3.87 -7.34
C GLN A 310 10.44 2.76 -7.83
N HIS A 311 10.92 2.88 -9.07
CA HIS A 311 11.73 1.85 -9.73
C HIS A 311 13.04 1.50 -8.99
N TYR A 312 13.52 2.39 -8.13
CA TYR A 312 14.70 2.23 -7.29
C TYR A 312 14.37 1.71 -5.87
N GLN A 313 13.11 1.35 -5.60
CA GLN A 313 12.64 0.75 -4.36
C GLN A 313 11.94 -0.58 -4.61
N CYS A 314 11.99 -1.47 -3.63
CA CYS A 314 11.17 -2.67 -3.57
C CYS A 314 10.89 -3.03 -2.11
N VAL A 315 9.98 -3.98 -1.88
CA VAL A 315 9.73 -4.55 -0.56
C VAL A 315 10.03 -6.03 -0.55
N VAL A 316 10.51 -6.51 0.59
CA VAL A 316 10.86 -7.91 0.84
C VAL A 316 10.35 -8.29 2.23
N PRO A 317 9.81 -9.51 2.44
CA PRO A 317 9.46 -9.98 3.77
C PRO A 317 10.67 -9.91 4.69
N HIS A 318 10.50 -9.36 5.89
CA HIS A 318 11.58 -9.07 6.82
C HIS A 318 12.39 -10.32 7.16
N HIS A 319 11.71 -11.43 7.43
CA HIS A 319 12.35 -12.70 7.80
C HIS A 319 13.19 -13.28 6.64
N GLU A 320 12.70 -13.21 5.40
CA GLU A 320 13.46 -13.64 4.23
C GLU A 320 14.68 -12.75 4.02
N TRP A 321 14.52 -11.44 4.19
CA TRP A 321 15.64 -10.50 4.08
C TRP A 321 16.70 -10.78 5.13
N GLN A 322 16.34 -10.93 6.42
CA GLN A 322 17.31 -11.24 7.47
C GLN A 322 18.10 -12.52 7.17
N ARG A 323 17.46 -13.53 6.57
CA ARG A 323 18.10 -14.79 6.20
C ARG A 323 19.22 -14.61 5.17
N VAL A 324 19.04 -13.73 4.18
CA VAL A 324 20.00 -13.55 3.07
C VAL A 324 20.88 -12.30 3.19
N LYS A 325 20.60 -11.43 4.17
CA LYS A 325 21.19 -10.10 4.30
C LYS A 325 22.72 -10.13 4.34
N ASP A 326 23.32 -11.00 5.15
CA ASP A 326 24.78 -11.05 5.29
C ASP A 326 25.46 -11.55 4.01
N LEU A 327 24.90 -12.59 3.38
CA LEU A 327 25.37 -13.09 2.09
C LEU A 327 25.29 -11.99 1.02
N PHE A 328 24.17 -11.26 0.98
CA PHE A 328 23.97 -10.14 0.07
C PHE A 328 25.05 -9.07 0.28
N TYR A 329 25.25 -8.56 1.51
CA TYR A 329 26.20 -7.47 1.74
C TYR A 329 27.66 -7.87 1.49
N ASN A 330 28.03 -9.13 1.75
CA ASN A 330 29.34 -9.67 1.41
C ASN A 330 29.57 -9.61 -0.11
N ALA A 331 28.62 -10.12 -0.90
CA ALA A 331 28.69 -10.07 -2.36
C ALA A 331 28.58 -8.64 -2.91
N TYR A 332 27.70 -7.80 -2.33
CA TYR A 332 27.47 -6.44 -2.78
C TYR A 332 28.69 -5.53 -2.55
N THR A 333 29.52 -5.82 -1.55
CA THR A 333 30.81 -5.14 -1.35
C THR A 333 31.79 -5.43 -2.48
N LEU A 334 31.81 -6.67 -2.97
CA LEU A 334 32.58 -7.06 -4.15
C LEU A 334 32.00 -6.42 -5.43
N GLN A 335 30.68 -6.40 -5.55
CA GLN A 335 29.97 -5.70 -6.64
C GLN A 335 30.40 -4.24 -6.73
N LYS A 336 30.44 -3.51 -5.60
CA LYS A 336 30.92 -2.12 -5.56
C LYS A 336 32.35 -1.97 -6.07
N SER A 337 33.22 -2.91 -5.69
CA SER A 337 34.62 -2.92 -6.14
C SER A 337 34.72 -3.15 -7.65
N ALA A 338 33.97 -4.10 -8.19
CA ALA A 338 33.87 -4.34 -9.63
C ALA A 338 33.31 -3.12 -10.38
N TYR A 339 32.24 -2.52 -9.86
CA TYR A 339 31.62 -1.33 -10.45
C TYR A 339 32.58 -0.14 -10.52
N ARG A 340 33.35 0.13 -9.46
CA ARG A 340 34.38 1.20 -9.46
C ARG A 340 35.51 0.88 -10.43
N ARG A 341 35.96 -0.38 -10.49
CA ARG A 341 37.00 -0.82 -11.43
C ARG A 341 36.57 -0.62 -12.88
N ALA A 342 35.34 -0.99 -13.22
CA ALA A 342 34.82 -0.91 -14.59
C ALA A 342 34.55 0.52 -15.04
N ASN A 343 33.92 1.32 -14.17
CA ASN A 343 33.43 2.64 -14.54
C ASN A 343 34.42 3.75 -14.19
N GLY A 344 35.44 3.47 -13.37
CA GLY A 344 36.30 4.48 -12.74
C GLY A 344 35.58 5.33 -11.67
N GLY A 345 36.37 6.03 -10.84
CA GLY A 345 35.86 6.92 -9.80
C GLY A 345 35.59 6.25 -8.45
N GLN A 346 35.13 7.05 -7.48
CA GLN A 346 34.92 6.61 -6.08
C GLN A 346 33.47 6.20 -5.78
N ALA A 347 32.51 6.67 -6.58
CA ALA A 347 31.09 6.41 -6.40
C ALA A 347 30.70 5.00 -6.90
N ALA A 348 29.81 4.34 -6.16
CA ALA A 348 29.25 3.03 -6.51
C ALA A 348 27.81 2.93 -5.97
N PRO A 349 26.97 2.05 -6.55
CA PRO A 349 25.59 1.85 -6.10
C PRO A 349 25.54 1.56 -4.60
N GLY A 350 24.79 2.36 -3.85
CA GLY A 350 24.50 2.14 -2.44
C GLY A 350 23.16 1.44 -2.24
N MET A 351 22.99 0.83 -1.07
CA MET A 351 21.74 0.19 -0.66
C MET A 351 21.41 0.71 0.75
N SER A 352 20.14 1.02 0.97
CA SER A 352 19.62 1.39 2.29
C SER A 352 18.37 0.57 2.61
N GLU A 353 18.28 0.13 3.86
CA GLU A 353 17.13 -0.58 4.43
C GLU A 353 16.20 0.40 5.16
N HIS A 354 14.95 -0.03 5.40
CA HIS A 354 13.96 0.73 6.16
C HIS A 354 13.71 2.14 5.62
N ALA A 355 13.81 2.30 4.31
CA ALA A 355 13.45 3.56 3.67
C ALA A 355 11.94 3.79 3.76
N GLU A 356 11.52 5.05 3.79
CA GLU A 356 10.10 5.37 3.62
C GLU A 356 9.65 5.00 2.19
N PRO A 357 8.53 4.27 2.04
CA PRO A 357 8.05 3.86 0.73
C PRO A 357 7.63 5.10 -0.08
N ARG A 358 8.16 5.21 -1.29
CA ARG A 358 7.81 6.23 -2.27
C ARG A 358 7.06 5.55 -3.38
N PHE A 359 5.83 5.98 -3.59
CA PHE A 359 4.97 5.42 -4.62
C PHE A 359 5.14 6.19 -5.93
N ARG A 360 4.89 5.51 -7.05
CA ARG A 360 4.82 6.14 -8.36
C ARG A 360 3.51 6.93 -8.44
N THR A 361 3.63 8.22 -8.76
CA THR A 361 2.51 9.07 -9.14
C THR A 361 2.02 8.79 -10.57
N ASP A 362 2.81 8.04 -11.34
CA ASP A 362 2.52 7.66 -12.73
C ASP A 362 1.46 6.56 -12.82
N ARG A 363 0.23 6.94 -12.51
CA ARG A 363 -0.86 6.49 -13.35
C ARG A 363 -1.19 7.67 -14.27
N GLY A 364 -0.74 7.56 -15.51
CA GLY A 364 -1.34 8.25 -16.66
C GLY A 364 -2.84 7.97 -16.82
N LEU A 365 -3.42 7.12 -15.97
CA LEU A 365 -4.80 7.30 -15.52
C LEU A 365 -4.85 8.59 -14.69
N ARG A 366 -4.85 9.74 -15.39
CA ARG A 366 -5.76 10.81 -15.01
C ARG A 366 -7.14 10.16 -15.00
N LEU A 367 -7.49 9.52 -13.88
CA LEU A 367 -8.89 9.39 -13.52
C LEU A 367 -9.43 10.80 -13.74
N PRO A 368 -10.45 11.00 -14.60
CA PRO A 368 -11.04 12.31 -14.75
C PRO A 368 -11.36 12.74 -13.33
N GLN A 369 -10.63 13.73 -12.81
CA GLN A 369 -10.97 14.30 -11.53
C GLN A 369 -12.45 14.64 -11.66
N PRO A 370 -13.34 14.03 -10.85
CA PRO A 370 -14.73 14.45 -10.87
C PRO A 370 -14.67 15.95 -10.72
N TYR A 371 -15.27 16.65 -11.67
CA TYR A 371 -15.20 18.10 -11.85
C TYR A 371 -15.72 18.75 -10.55
N ARG A 372 -14.88 18.85 -9.53
CA ARG A 372 -15.13 19.68 -8.36
C ARG A 372 -14.90 21.07 -8.92
N PRO A 373 -15.92 21.94 -8.98
CA PRO A 373 -15.71 23.33 -9.35
C PRO A 373 -14.70 23.88 -8.35
N VAL A 374 -13.45 23.99 -8.78
CA VAL A 374 -12.43 24.70 -8.02
C VAL A 374 -12.93 26.13 -8.05
N LEU A 375 -13.46 26.60 -6.91
CA LEU A 375 -13.62 28.02 -6.66
C LEU A 375 -12.28 28.64 -7.02
N THR A 376 -12.26 29.43 -8.08
CA THR A 376 -11.06 30.04 -8.63
C THR A 376 -10.44 30.93 -7.56
N THR A 377 -9.54 30.35 -6.76
CA THR A 377 -8.62 31.12 -5.94
C THR A 377 -7.68 31.86 -6.90
N PRO A 378 -7.33 33.12 -6.59
CA PRO A 378 -6.43 33.90 -7.42
C PRO A 378 -5.14 33.11 -7.69
N ARG A 379 -4.75 33.10 -8.96
CA ARG A 379 -3.64 32.32 -9.51
C ARG A 379 -2.37 32.60 -8.69
N ALA A 380 -1.84 31.56 -8.03
CA ALA A 380 -0.54 31.69 -7.38
C ALA A 380 0.54 32.04 -8.42
N PRO A 381 1.51 32.91 -8.09
CA PRO A 381 2.55 33.34 -9.02
C PRO A 381 3.36 32.14 -9.54
N THR A 382 3.66 32.16 -10.84
CA THR A 382 4.49 31.14 -11.49
C THR A 382 5.89 31.21 -10.89
N LEU A 383 6.36 30.08 -10.35
CA LEU A 383 7.66 30.01 -9.68
C LEU A 383 8.62 29.27 -10.60
N VAL A 384 9.60 29.98 -11.15
CA VAL A 384 10.57 29.43 -12.09
C VAL A 384 11.88 29.17 -11.34
N VAL A 385 12.42 27.96 -11.46
CA VAL A 385 13.67 27.56 -10.81
C VAL A 385 14.80 27.61 -11.83
N HIS A 386 15.70 28.59 -11.70
CA HIS A 386 16.91 28.68 -12.50
C HIS A 386 18.15 28.46 -11.61
N ASN A 387 18.95 27.44 -11.95
CA ASN A 387 20.28 27.19 -11.36
C ASN A 387 20.30 27.32 -9.82
N THR A 388 19.40 26.62 -9.12
CA THR A 388 19.22 26.63 -7.65
C THR A 388 18.66 27.90 -6.99
N PHE A 389 18.23 28.90 -7.77
CA PHE A 389 17.52 30.08 -7.25
C PHE A 389 16.04 30.06 -7.62
N LEU A 390 15.20 30.58 -6.72
CA LEU A 390 13.76 30.75 -6.93
C LEU A 390 13.52 32.16 -7.45
N GLU A 391 13.14 32.30 -8.71
CA GLU A 391 12.69 33.56 -9.28
C GLU A 391 11.15 33.60 -9.22
N LEU A 392 10.61 34.60 -8.52
CA LEU A 392 9.19 34.89 -8.50
C LEU A 392 8.90 35.84 -9.67
N GLU A 393 8.15 35.39 -10.67
CA GLU A 393 7.63 36.30 -11.70
C GLU A 393 6.57 37.20 -11.06
N GLU A 394 6.89 38.48 -10.91
CA GLU A 394 5.91 39.48 -10.49
C GLU A 394 4.90 39.69 -11.64
N PRO A 395 3.58 39.57 -11.39
CA PRO A 395 2.57 39.75 -12.43
C PRO A 395 2.59 41.18 -12.96
N GLU A 396 2.71 41.33 -14.28
CA GLU A 396 2.86 42.60 -15.02
C GLU A 396 1.67 43.59 -14.91
N GLU A 397 0.66 43.31 -14.08
CA GLU A 397 -0.59 44.07 -14.03
C GLU A 397 -0.70 45.12 -12.90
N LEU A 398 0.34 45.29 -12.08
CA LEU A 398 0.40 46.40 -11.11
C LEU A 398 1.34 47.48 -11.62
N GLY A 399 0.73 48.53 -12.17
CA GLY A 399 1.39 49.66 -12.81
C GLY A 399 2.60 50.19 -12.07
N SER A 400 3.58 50.61 -12.87
CA SER A 400 4.85 51.25 -12.52
C SER A 400 4.75 52.22 -11.34
N GLY A 401 4.92 51.71 -10.12
CA GLY A 401 5.35 52.48 -8.96
C GLY A 401 6.85 52.30 -8.83
N GLU A 402 7.62 53.38 -8.97
CA GLU A 402 9.07 53.40 -8.76
C GLU A 402 9.41 52.92 -7.34
N PHE A 403 9.78 51.65 -7.19
CA PHE A 403 10.45 51.18 -5.99
C PHE A 403 11.96 51.38 -6.17
N GLU A 404 12.50 52.42 -5.55
CA GLU A 404 13.94 52.61 -5.38
C GLU A 404 14.54 51.42 -4.62
N ARG A 405 15.23 50.54 -5.35
CA ARG A 405 16.06 49.48 -4.76
C ARG A 405 17.22 50.11 -3.99
N THR A 406 17.15 50.07 -2.68
CA THR A 406 18.30 50.37 -1.81
C THR A 406 19.36 49.28 -2.01
N ARG A 407 20.53 49.66 -2.55
CA ARG A 407 21.70 48.78 -2.65
C ARG A 407 22.11 48.32 -1.25
N SER A 408 21.89 47.04 -0.92
CA SER A 408 22.55 46.42 0.22
C SER A 408 24.02 46.17 -0.12
N MET A 409 24.91 46.79 0.64
CA MET A 409 26.35 46.54 0.54
C MET A 409 26.65 45.11 1.02
N SER A 410 27.24 44.31 0.14
CA SER A 410 27.75 42.98 0.45
C SER A 410 28.90 43.08 1.46
N ALA A 411 28.67 42.62 2.69
CA ALA A 411 29.73 42.37 3.65
C ALA A 411 30.42 41.03 3.33
N SER A 412 31.71 41.10 3.02
CA SER A 412 32.63 39.97 2.84
C SER A 412 32.79 39.18 4.14
N PRO A 413 32.61 37.84 4.17
CA PRO A 413 32.92 37.03 5.34
C PRO A 413 34.41 36.64 5.33
N ARG A 414 35.23 37.44 6.00
CA ARG A 414 36.53 37.00 6.53
C ARG A 414 36.53 37.21 8.05
N SER A 415 37.13 36.22 8.73
CA SER A 415 37.45 36.15 10.17
C SER A 415 36.30 35.87 11.15
N PHE A 416 36.06 34.59 11.43
CA PHE A 416 35.79 34.14 12.80
C PHE A 416 36.80 33.05 13.15
N HIS A 417 37.93 33.49 13.69
CA HIS A 417 38.85 32.67 14.47
C HIS A 417 39.04 33.37 15.81
N ASN A 418 39.06 32.57 16.87
CA ASN A 418 39.30 32.90 18.28
C ASN A 418 38.11 33.46 19.07
N LYS A 419 37.51 32.58 19.89
CA LYS A 419 37.62 32.62 21.36
C LYS A 419 36.73 31.51 21.97
N LEU A 420 37.36 30.42 22.38
CA LEU A 420 36.86 29.58 23.46
C LEU A 420 37.95 29.57 24.53
N VAL A 421 37.81 30.45 25.52
CA VAL A 421 38.60 30.44 26.75
C VAL A 421 37.62 30.19 27.89
N LEU A 422 37.85 29.04 28.53
CA LEU A 422 37.60 28.68 29.93
C LEU A 422 36.84 29.69 30.80
N ALA A 423 35.76 29.22 31.41
CA ALA A 423 35.42 29.56 32.78
C ALA A 423 34.87 28.31 33.48
N THR A 424 35.48 28.05 34.63
CA THR A 424 35.14 27.13 35.74
C THR A 424 33.70 27.20 36.19
#